data_AF-A0A4Q4D8Z0-F1
#
_entry.id   AF-A0A4Q4D8Z0-F1
#
_cell.length_a   1.000
_cell.length_b   1.000
_cell.length_c   1.000
_cell.angle_alpha   90.00
_cell.angle_beta   90.00
_cell.angle_gamma   90.00
#
_symmetry.space_group_name_H-M   'P 1'
#
loop_
_entity.id
_entity.type
_entity.pdbx_description
1 polymer ?
#
loop_
_entity_poly.entity_id
_entity_poly.type
_entity_poly.pdbx_seq_one_letter_code
_entity_poly.pdbx_strand_id
1 'polypeptide(L)'
;MPPVALLEGLPEEAARKAREWERHVVEVETGVPPDAPKGARPRPEYDPLHHTLAERVQAKAAETGVGPSTVARMRGRYQRQGLWGLVDQRRSRQSTPFGQADPRLVAAIAAAIEQETELSTGTRKRMRLRIEETLAAEYGTGTVVMPSAATFYRLVAVLAEGRHTFGAATTRRSLANRPDGPFTATWALRPGERVQIDTTPLDVMAVLDDGVLGRPELTIAVDVATRTYAPQYYGPAGPRPWTQPCCWPGCWCRSRCVRAGRRAWS
;
A
#
# COMPACT_ATOMS: atom_id res chain seq x y z
N MET A 1 -18.16 -15.91 32.92
CA MET A 1 -16.77 -16.02 32.44
C MET A 1 -16.63 -15.13 31.22
N PRO A 2 -15.67 -14.18 31.17
CA PRO A 2 -15.44 -13.44 29.93
C PRO A 2 -14.84 -14.38 28.88
N PRO A 3 -15.14 -14.19 27.59
CA PRO A 3 -14.76 -15.11 26.53
C PRO A 3 -13.25 -15.07 26.29
N VAL A 4 -12.55 -16.15 26.63
CA VAL A 4 -11.13 -16.38 26.32
C VAL A 4 -10.82 -16.13 24.84
N ALA A 5 -11.81 -16.41 23.97
CA ALA A 5 -11.74 -16.20 22.53
C ALA A 5 -11.49 -14.75 22.07
N LEU A 6 -11.80 -13.72 22.88
CA LEU A 6 -11.56 -12.32 22.47
C LEU A 6 -10.10 -11.88 22.60
N LEU A 7 -9.29 -12.59 23.41
CA LEU A 7 -7.89 -12.23 23.64
C LEU A 7 -6.94 -12.80 22.57
N GLU A 8 -7.33 -13.89 21.90
CA GLU A 8 -6.49 -14.58 20.88
C GLU A 8 -6.27 -13.75 19.61
N GLY A 9 -7.16 -12.78 19.33
CA GLY A 9 -7.05 -11.88 18.17
C GLY A 9 -6.33 -10.54 18.45
N LEU A 10 -5.78 -10.34 19.64
CA LEU A 10 -5.11 -9.10 20.02
C LEU A 10 -3.64 -9.07 19.57
N PRO A 11 -3.13 -7.90 19.13
CA PRO A 11 -1.69 -7.71 19.01
C PRO A 11 -0.98 -8.06 20.32
N GLU A 12 0.14 -8.79 20.25
CA GLU A 12 0.86 -9.30 21.42
C GLU A 12 1.23 -8.19 22.43
N GLU A 13 1.63 -7.03 21.94
CA GLU A 13 1.89 -5.83 22.73
C GLU A 13 0.68 -5.33 23.52
N ALA A 14 -0.53 -5.42 22.96
CA ALA A 14 -1.75 -5.01 23.64
C ALA A 14 -2.11 -6.02 24.75
N ALA A 15 -1.92 -7.31 24.49
CA ALA A 15 -2.12 -8.36 25.49
C ALA A 15 -1.12 -8.25 26.64
N ARG A 16 0.17 -7.99 26.36
CA ARG A 16 1.21 -7.81 27.40
C ARG A 16 0.87 -6.65 28.34
N LYS A 17 0.51 -5.49 27.78
CA LYS A 17 0.11 -4.31 28.57
C LYS A 17 -1.15 -4.54 29.40
N ALA A 18 -2.13 -5.28 28.87
CA ALA A 18 -3.34 -5.61 29.61
C ALA A 18 -3.02 -6.51 30.83
N ARG A 19 -2.14 -7.52 30.65
CA ARG A 19 -1.66 -8.39 31.74
C ARG A 19 -0.81 -7.63 32.77
N GLU A 20 0.02 -6.67 32.34
CA GLU A 20 0.73 -5.76 33.25
C GLU A 20 -0.26 -4.99 34.13
N TRP A 21 -1.30 -4.41 33.53
CA TRP A 21 -2.35 -3.72 34.28
C TRP A 21 -3.16 -4.64 35.18
N GLU A 22 -3.41 -5.88 34.77
CA GLU A 22 -4.10 -6.88 35.58
C GLU A 22 -3.34 -7.17 36.87
N ARG A 23 -2.01 -7.34 36.80
CA ARG A 23 -1.18 -7.52 38.00
C ARG A 23 -1.34 -6.36 38.97
N HIS A 24 -1.27 -5.13 38.49
CA HIS A 24 -1.41 -3.94 39.33
C HIS A 24 -2.81 -3.82 39.94
N VAL A 25 -3.85 -4.09 39.17
CA VAL A 25 -5.24 -4.02 39.64
C VAL A 25 -5.53 -5.08 40.70
N VAL A 26 -5.12 -6.33 40.45
CA VAL A 26 -5.33 -7.45 41.36
C VAL A 26 -4.55 -7.25 42.67
N GLU A 27 -3.32 -6.76 42.60
CA GLU A 27 -2.53 -6.45 43.81
C GLU A 27 -3.17 -5.33 44.64
N VAL A 28 -3.73 -4.29 44.01
CA VAL A 28 -4.45 -3.24 44.72
C VAL A 28 -5.75 -3.75 45.36
N GLU A 29 -6.45 -4.69 44.74
CA GLU A 29 -7.70 -5.23 45.30
C GLU A 29 -7.44 -6.24 46.42
N THR A 30 -6.57 -7.21 46.17
CA THR A 30 -6.36 -8.39 47.02
C THR A 30 -5.14 -8.29 47.93
N GLY A 31 -4.24 -7.35 47.66
CA GLY A 31 -2.95 -7.20 48.34
C GLY A 31 -1.83 -8.04 47.76
N VAL A 32 -2.13 -8.96 46.84
CA VAL A 32 -1.18 -9.92 46.28
C VAL A 32 -1.31 -9.96 44.75
N PRO A 33 -0.21 -9.98 43.98
CA PRO A 33 -0.30 -10.12 42.53
C PRO A 33 -0.82 -11.51 42.12
N PRO A 34 -1.44 -11.64 40.94
CA PRO A 34 -2.09 -12.88 40.50
C PRO A 34 -1.11 -14.04 40.29
N ASP A 35 0.16 -13.73 40.02
CA ASP A 35 1.22 -14.71 39.78
C ASP A 35 1.94 -15.14 41.08
N ALA A 36 1.47 -14.70 42.25
CA ALA A 36 2.11 -15.03 43.52
C ALA A 36 1.85 -16.49 43.93
N PRO A 37 2.80 -17.15 44.60
CA PRO A 37 2.59 -18.48 45.15
C PRO A 37 1.44 -18.50 46.17
N LYS A 38 0.74 -19.63 46.26
CA LYS A 38 -0.38 -19.80 47.22
C LYS A 38 0.11 -19.55 48.64
N GLY A 39 -0.54 -18.64 49.35
CA GLY A 39 -0.18 -18.25 50.72
C GLY A 39 0.82 -17.10 50.81
N ALA A 40 1.17 -16.45 49.69
CA ALA A 40 1.97 -15.23 49.71
C ALA A 40 1.31 -14.16 50.58
N ARG A 41 2.12 -13.48 51.40
CA ARG A 41 1.65 -12.36 52.22
C ARG A 41 1.62 -11.09 51.37
N PRO A 42 0.60 -10.23 51.52
CA PRO A 42 0.58 -8.91 50.92
C PRO A 42 1.83 -8.10 51.29
N ARG A 43 2.28 -7.24 50.37
CA ARG A 43 3.26 -6.21 50.73
C ARG A 43 2.59 -5.22 51.70
N PRO A 44 3.31 -4.63 52.66
CA PRO A 44 2.72 -3.79 53.70
C PRO A 44 1.79 -2.72 53.13
N GLU A 45 2.23 -2.00 52.11
CA GLU A 45 1.50 -0.91 51.45
C GLU A 45 0.21 -1.35 50.72
N TYR A 46 0.03 -2.65 50.47
CA TYR A 46 -1.12 -3.22 49.77
C TYR A 46 -1.97 -4.13 50.66
N ASP A 47 -1.64 -4.26 51.95
CA ASP A 47 -2.36 -5.11 52.88
C ASP A 47 -3.79 -4.58 53.14
N PRO A 48 -4.85 -5.35 52.76
CA PRO A 48 -6.23 -4.93 52.98
C PRO A 48 -6.62 -4.78 54.46
N LEU A 49 -5.88 -5.41 55.38
CA LEU A 49 -6.15 -5.32 56.82
C LEU A 49 -5.66 -4.01 57.43
N HIS A 50 -4.64 -3.39 56.83
CA HIS A 50 -3.97 -2.22 57.38
C HIS A 50 -4.21 -0.94 56.55
N HIS A 51 -4.52 -1.08 55.26
CA HIS A 51 -4.73 0.05 54.37
C HIS A 51 -6.08 0.01 53.65
N THR A 52 -6.72 1.17 53.62
CA THR A 52 -7.91 1.39 52.82
C THR A 52 -7.61 1.22 51.34
N LEU A 53 -8.63 0.89 50.56
CA LEU A 53 -8.51 0.81 49.10
C LEU A 53 -7.99 2.12 48.48
N ALA A 54 -8.35 3.27 49.05
CA ALA A 54 -7.89 4.56 48.58
C ALA A 54 -6.37 4.73 48.77
N GLU A 55 -5.84 4.36 49.93
CA GLU A 55 -4.39 4.40 50.22
C GLU A 55 -3.63 3.44 49.31
N ARG A 56 -4.15 2.23 49.09
CA ARG A 56 -3.55 1.25 48.16
C ARG A 56 -3.53 1.75 46.71
N VAL A 57 -4.58 2.46 46.29
CA VAL A 57 -4.62 3.13 44.98
C VAL A 57 -3.57 4.24 44.88
N GLN A 58 -3.37 5.02 45.94
CA GLN A 58 -2.33 6.07 45.99
C GLN A 58 -0.92 5.47 45.94
N ALA A 59 -0.65 4.42 46.73
CA ALA A 59 0.62 3.71 46.72
C ALA A 59 0.93 3.16 45.31
N LYS A 60 -0.06 2.51 44.66
CA LYS A 60 0.14 1.98 43.31
C LYS A 60 0.32 3.06 42.25
N ALA A 61 -0.36 4.19 42.42
CA ALA A 61 -0.19 5.36 41.55
C ALA A 61 1.26 5.90 41.62
N ALA A 62 1.82 6.01 42.83
CA ALA A 62 3.20 6.40 43.04
C ALA A 62 4.19 5.38 42.44
N GLU A 63 3.95 4.08 42.63
CA GLU A 63 4.80 3.00 42.09
C GLU A 63 4.83 2.99 40.55
N THR A 64 3.67 3.16 39.91
CA THR A 64 3.53 3.07 38.44
C THR A 64 3.76 4.39 37.71
N GLY A 65 3.93 5.49 38.45
CA GLY A 65 4.09 6.84 37.89
C GLY A 65 2.84 7.38 37.18
N VAL A 66 1.66 6.82 37.45
CA VAL A 66 0.37 7.26 36.88
C VAL A 66 -0.49 7.95 37.93
N GLY A 67 -1.46 8.76 37.52
CA GLY A 67 -2.37 9.41 38.46
C GLY A 67 -3.30 8.42 39.19
N PRO A 68 -3.69 8.65 40.45
CA PRO A 68 -4.62 7.80 41.21
C PRO A 68 -5.96 7.57 40.50
N SER A 69 -6.45 8.58 39.79
CA SER A 69 -7.66 8.50 38.97
C SER A 69 -7.53 7.48 37.82
N THR A 70 -6.32 7.28 37.30
CA THR A 70 -6.05 6.27 36.26
C THR A 70 -6.14 4.87 36.83
N VAL A 71 -5.52 4.63 37.99
CA VAL A 71 -5.60 3.33 38.69
C VAL A 71 -7.05 3.01 39.06
N ALA A 72 -7.78 3.95 39.65
CA ALA A 72 -9.20 3.78 39.97
C ALA A 72 -10.06 3.50 38.72
N ARG A 73 -9.80 4.20 37.61
CA ARG A 73 -10.47 3.96 36.32
C ARG A 73 -10.18 2.56 35.78
N MET A 74 -8.92 2.11 35.82
CA MET A 74 -8.54 0.77 35.34
C MET A 74 -9.19 -0.33 36.20
N ARG A 75 -9.20 -0.16 37.52
CA ARG A 75 -9.94 -1.05 38.44
C ARG A 75 -11.41 -1.17 38.06
N GLY A 76 -12.10 -0.04 37.87
CA GLY A 76 -13.50 -0.06 37.48
C GLY A 76 -13.75 -0.76 36.14
N ARG A 77 -12.82 -0.66 35.18
CA ARG A 77 -12.91 -1.40 33.91
C ARG A 77 -12.72 -2.90 34.10
N TYR A 78 -11.74 -3.29 34.90
CA TYR A 78 -11.48 -4.68 35.22
C TYR A 78 -12.65 -5.34 35.94
N GLN A 79 -13.27 -4.66 36.91
CA GLN A 79 -14.46 -5.19 37.60
C GLN A 79 -15.64 -5.44 36.66
N ARG A 80 -15.83 -4.59 35.65
CA ARG A 80 -16.96 -4.71 34.70
C ARG A 80 -16.70 -5.69 33.56
N GLN A 81 -15.46 -5.80 33.09
CA GLN A 81 -15.14 -6.47 31.82
C GLN A 81 -13.99 -7.49 31.95
N GLY A 82 -13.47 -7.71 33.15
CA GLY A 82 -12.27 -8.50 33.40
C GLY A 82 -11.05 -7.94 32.66
N LEU A 83 -10.14 -8.82 32.27
CA LEU A 83 -8.94 -8.49 31.49
C LEU A 83 -9.27 -7.71 30.21
N TRP A 84 -10.41 -7.96 29.57
CA TRP A 84 -10.84 -7.24 28.36
C TRP A 84 -11.00 -5.72 28.58
N GLY A 85 -11.41 -5.30 29.79
CA GLY A 85 -11.52 -3.88 30.14
C GLY A 85 -10.19 -3.15 30.24
N LEU A 86 -9.09 -3.89 30.39
CA LEU A 86 -7.73 -3.36 30.50
C LEU A 86 -7.02 -3.24 29.15
N VAL A 87 -7.58 -3.84 28.10
CA VAL A 87 -7.07 -3.73 26.73
C VAL A 87 -7.31 -2.31 26.21
N ASP A 88 -6.28 -1.70 25.60
CA ASP A 88 -6.46 -0.45 24.88
C ASP A 88 -7.30 -0.69 23.62
N GLN A 89 -8.59 -0.41 23.73
CA GLN A 89 -9.55 -0.65 22.64
C GLN A 89 -9.27 0.19 21.39
N ARG A 90 -8.44 1.23 21.48
CA ARG A 90 -7.96 1.99 20.30
C ARG A 90 -7.00 1.16 19.46
N ARG A 91 -6.23 0.28 20.11
CA ARG A 91 -5.29 -0.64 19.47
C ARG A 91 -5.89 -2.01 19.19
N SER A 92 -6.96 -2.40 19.89
CA SER A 92 -7.71 -3.63 19.63
C SER A 92 -8.79 -3.49 18.56
N ARG A 93 -9.16 -2.26 18.18
CA ARG A 93 -9.84 -2.02 16.91
C ARG A 93 -8.90 -2.56 15.85
N GLN A 94 -9.22 -3.74 15.32
CA GLN A 94 -8.67 -4.20 14.06
C GLN A 94 -8.90 -3.06 13.08
N SER A 95 -7.87 -2.25 12.87
CA SER A 95 -7.83 -1.37 11.72
C SER A 95 -7.80 -2.36 10.57
N THR A 96 -8.95 -2.63 9.98
CA THR A 96 -8.96 -3.07 8.60
C THR A 96 -7.97 -2.14 7.87
N PRO A 97 -7.08 -2.64 7.01
CA PRO A 97 -6.14 -1.78 6.29
C PRO A 97 -6.86 -0.59 5.60
N PHE A 98 -8.16 -0.76 5.35
CA PHE A 98 -9.06 0.15 4.65
C PHE A 98 -9.89 1.06 5.57
N GLY A 99 -9.82 0.93 6.89
CA GLY A 99 -10.66 1.68 7.84
C GLY A 99 -12.16 1.39 7.71
N GLN A 100 -13.02 2.39 7.93
CA GLN A 100 -14.48 2.32 7.70
C GLN A 100 -14.90 2.52 6.22
N ALA A 101 -13.99 2.31 5.26
CA ALA A 101 -14.33 2.47 3.86
C ALA A 101 -15.40 1.45 3.43
N ASP A 102 -16.36 1.89 2.63
CA ASP A 102 -17.40 1.02 2.06
C ASP A 102 -16.75 -0.13 1.27
N PRO A 103 -17.10 -1.41 1.53
CA PRO A 103 -16.55 -2.55 0.80
C PRO A 103 -16.67 -2.45 -0.72
N ARG A 104 -17.75 -1.84 -1.23
CA ARG A 104 -17.99 -1.64 -2.67
C ARG A 104 -16.99 -0.65 -3.26
N LEU A 105 -16.70 0.43 -2.53
CA LEU A 105 -15.66 1.39 -2.90
C LEU A 105 -14.28 0.74 -2.90
N VAL A 106 -13.97 -0.07 -1.89
CA VAL A 106 -12.70 -0.81 -1.81
C VAL A 106 -12.54 -1.74 -3.01
N ALA A 107 -13.59 -2.48 -3.38
CA ALA A 107 -13.61 -3.35 -4.55
C ALA A 107 -13.40 -2.56 -5.86
N ALA A 108 -14.11 -1.45 -6.05
CA ALA A 108 -13.97 -0.60 -7.23
C ALA A 108 -12.56 0.01 -7.35
N ILE A 109 -11.96 0.45 -6.24
CA ILE A 109 -10.56 0.94 -6.23
C ILE A 109 -9.60 -0.19 -6.56
N ALA A 110 -9.79 -1.39 -5.99
CA ALA A 110 -8.94 -2.53 -6.26
C ALA A 110 -8.97 -2.93 -7.75
N ALA A 111 -10.14 -2.92 -8.37
CA ALA A 111 -10.32 -3.18 -9.81
C ALA A 111 -9.69 -2.07 -10.67
N ALA A 112 -9.87 -0.80 -10.31
CA ALA A 112 -9.25 0.31 -11.04
C ALA A 112 -7.72 0.28 -10.97
N ILE A 113 -7.14 -0.13 -9.83
CA ILE A 113 -5.69 -0.32 -9.69
C ILE A 113 -5.18 -1.46 -10.59
N GLU A 114 -5.94 -2.53 -10.80
CA GLU A 114 -5.55 -3.63 -11.71
C GLU A 114 -5.48 -3.20 -13.17
N GLN A 115 -6.39 -2.31 -13.58
CA GLN A 115 -6.48 -1.83 -14.96
C GLN A 115 -5.43 -0.77 -15.29
N GLU A 116 -4.88 -0.07 -14.28
CA GLU A 116 -4.02 1.09 -14.48
C GLU A 116 -2.54 0.76 -14.22
N THR A 117 -1.74 0.67 -15.29
CA THR A 117 -0.37 0.16 -15.22
C THR A 117 0.67 1.19 -14.73
N GLU A 118 0.39 2.50 -14.74
CA GLU A 118 1.27 3.58 -14.26
C GLU A 118 0.46 4.71 -13.60
N LEU A 119 0.58 4.89 -12.28
CA LEU A 119 -0.24 5.83 -11.50
C LEU A 119 0.42 7.22 -11.38
N SER A 120 0.43 8.01 -12.46
CA SER A 120 0.78 9.44 -12.39
C SER A 120 -0.26 10.25 -11.57
N THR A 121 0.11 11.42 -11.03
CA THR A 121 -0.82 12.29 -10.27
C THR A 121 -2.06 12.69 -11.09
N GLY A 122 -1.91 12.93 -12.40
CA GLY A 122 -3.01 13.19 -13.33
C GLY A 122 -3.88 11.96 -13.62
N THR A 123 -3.35 10.75 -13.44
CA THR A 123 -4.07 9.48 -13.54
C THR A 123 -4.96 9.25 -12.31
N ARG A 124 -4.50 9.63 -11.11
CA ARG A 124 -5.26 9.42 -9.85
C ARG A 124 -6.54 10.26 -9.75
N LYS A 125 -6.55 11.49 -10.25
CA LYS A 125 -7.77 12.32 -10.29
C LYS A 125 -8.82 11.74 -11.25
N ARG A 126 -8.39 11.26 -12.42
CA ARG A 126 -9.24 10.61 -13.42
C ARG A 126 -9.80 9.28 -12.91
N MET A 127 -8.97 8.49 -12.24
CA MET A 127 -9.39 7.28 -11.55
C MET A 127 -10.53 7.54 -10.55
N ARG A 128 -10.43 8.60 -9.75
CA ARG A 128 -11.49 8.95 -8.79
C ARG A 128 -12.84 9.20 -9.47
N LEU A 129 -12.84 9.99 -10.54
CA LEU A 129 -14.06 10.30 -11.30
C LEU A 129 -14.66 9.05 -11.94
N ARG A 130 -13.83 8.20 -12.56
CA ARG A 130 -14.30 6.95 -13.18
C ARG A 130 -14.89 5.99 -12.16
N ILE A 131 -14.29 5.87 -10.97
CA ILE A 131 -14.83 5.03 -9.89
C ILE A 131 -16.18 5.57 -9.41
N GLU A 132 -16.30 6.90 -9.26
CA GLU A 132 -17.56 7.54 -8.88
C GLU A 132 -18.67 7.27 -9.93
N GLU A 133 -18.36 7.39 -11.21
CA GLU A 133 -19.28 7.05 -12.32
C GLU A 133 -19.66 5.56 -12.31
N THR A 134 -18.70 4.66 -12.11
CA THR A 134 -18.94 3.20 -12.07
C THR A 134 -19.84 2.83 -10.91
N LEU A 135 -19.58 3.37 -9.72
CA LEU A 135 -20.40 3.12 -8.53
C LEU A 135 -21.81 3.69 -8.68
N ALA A 136 -21.95 4.86 -9.30
CA ALA A 136 -23.25 5.44 -9.61
C ALA A 136 -24.03 4.60 -10.63
N ALA A 137 -23.36 4.03 -11.63
CA ALA A 137 -23.98 3.16 -12.63
C ALA A 137 -24.41 1.80 -12.04
N GLU A 138 -23.61 1.20 -11.17
CA GLU A 138 -23.90 -0.13 -10.59
C GLU A 138 -24.91 -0.08 -9.43
N TYR A 139 -24.79 0.90 -8.54
CA TYR A 139 -25.54 0.94 -7.27
C TYR A 139 -26.51 2.12 -7.16
N GLY A 140 -26.54 3.01 -8.15
CA GLY A 140 -27.30 4.25 -8.13
C GLY A 140 -26.53 5.41 -7.51
N THR A 141 -26.82 6.62 -7.98
CA THR A 141 -26.17 7.86 -7.55
C THR A 141 -26.36 8.10 -6.05
N GLY A 142 -25.25 8.27 -5.33
CA GLY A 142 -25.26 8.59 -3.89
C GLY A 142 -25.40 7.38 -2.96
N THR A 143 -25.59 6.17 -3.49
CA THR A 143 -25.67 4.94 -2.66
C THR A 143 -24.32 4.62 -2.00
N VAL A 144 -23.22 4.80 -2.73
CA VAL A 144 -21.85 4.67 -2.18
C VAL A 144 -21.26 6.06 -2.05
N VAL A 145 -21.08 6.53 -0.81
CA VAL A 145 -20.59 7.88 -0.53
C VAL A 145 -19.09 7.96 -0.80
N MET A 146 -18.68 8.83 -1.71
CA MET A 146 -17.26 9.06 -1.98
C MET A 146 -16.59 9.80 -0.82
N PRO A 147 -15.46 9.29 -0.29
CA PRO A 147 -14.74 9.96 0.78
C PRO A 147 -14.01 11.20 0.24
N SER A 148 -13.51 12.04 1.17
CA SER A 148 -12.69 13.19 0.80
C SER A 148 -11.49 12.78 -0.05
N ALA A 149 -10.99 13.68 -0.91
CA ALA A 149 -9.87 13.37 -1.81
C ALA A 149 -8.64 12.84 -1.06
N ALA A 150 -8.32 13.43 0.10
CA ALA A 150 -7.21 12.98 0.94
C ALA A 150 -7.41 11.53 1.44
N THR A 151 -8.63 11.19 1.89
CA THR A 151 -8.96 9.85 2.36
C THR A 151 -8.94 8.83 1.23
N PHE A 152 -9.48 9.21 0.07
CA PHE A 152 -9.44 8.39 -1.14
C PHE A 152 -8.01 8.04 -1.55
N TYR A 153 -7.11 9.03 -1.64
CA TYR A 153 -5.73 8.76 -2.02
C TYR A 153 -4.96 7.95 -0.96
N ARG A 154 -5.25 8.13 0.32
CA ARG A 154 -4.74 7.26 1.39
C ARG A 154 -5.19 5.80 1.20
N LEU A 155 -6.47 5.59 0.88
CA LEU A 155 -7.04 4.26 0.65
C LEU A 155 -6.41 3.60 -0.58
N VAL A 156 -6.22 4.35 -1.67
CA VAL A 156 -5.48 3.90 -2.87
C VAL A 156 -4.04 3.54 -2.52
N ALA A 157 -3.35 4.34 -1.71
CA ALA A 157 -1.96 4.06 -1.32
C ALA A 157 -1.87 2.76 -0.52
N VAL A 158 -2.73 2.54 0.46
CA VAL A 158 -2.77 1.30 1.25
C VAL A 158 -3.12 0.08 0.38
N LEU A 159 -4.09 0.21 -0.52
CA LEU A 159 -4.48 -0.85 -1.45
C LEU A 159 -3.38 -1.18 -2.46
N ALA A 160 -2.61 -0.19 -2.90
CA ALA A 160 -1.45 -0.39 -3.77
C ALA A 160 -0.27 -0.99 -3.01
N GLU A 161 -0.02 -0.57 -1.77
CA GLU A 161 1.07 -1.04 -0.92
C GLU A 161 0.87 -2.50 -0.47
N GLY A 162 -0.37 -2.86 -0.08
CA GLY A 162 -0.76 -4.23 0.23
C GLY A 162 -0.75 -5.18 -0.97
N ARG A 163 -0.60 -4.67 -2.21
CA ARG A 163 -0.36 -5.48 -3.41
C ARG A 163 1.12 -5.78 -3.63
N HIS A 164 2.05 -5.19 -2.87
CA HIS A 164 3.47 -5.53 -2.95
C HIS A 164 3.82 -6.89 -2.31
N THR A 165 2.90 -7.52 -1.58
CA THR A 165 2.98 -8.96 -1.25
C THR A 165 2.62 -9.88 -2.42
N PHE A 166 2.10 -9.33 -3.53
CA PHE A 166 1.87 -10.03 -4.79
C PHE A 166 2.46 -9.23 -5.97
N GLY A 167 3.78 -9.09 -5.97
CA GLY A 167 4.61 -8.77 -7.15
C GLY A 167 4.42 -7.38 -7.77
N ALA A 168 5.47 -6.56 -7.70
CA ALA A 168 5.56 -5.27 -8.40
C ALA A 168 5.14 -5.41 -9.88
N ALA A 169 4.36 -4.45 -10.38
CA ALA A 169 3.80 -4.47 -11.74
C ALA A 169 4.87 -4.54 -12.84
N THR A 170 6.07 -4.03 -12.57
CA THR A 170 7.26 -4.18 -13.42
C THR A 170 7.74 -5.63 -13.54
N THR A 171 7.67 -6.40 -12.46
CA THR A 171 8.00 -7.84 -12.44
C THR A 171 6.96 -8.67 -13.18
N ARG A 172 5.68 -8.28 -13.15
CA ARG A 172 4.62 -8.97 -13.91
C ARG A 172 4.71 -8.75 -15.41
N ARG A 173 5.06 -7.54 -15.89
CA ARG A 173 5.29 -7.30 -17.33
C ARG A 173 6.52 -8.05 -17.84
N SER A 174 7.59 -8.13 -17.05
CA SER A 174 8.76 -8.91 -17.46
C SER A 174 8.49 -10.42 -17.43
N LEU A 175 7.66 -10.91 -16.50
CA LEU A 175 7.20 -12.30 -16.46
C LEU A 175 6.21 -12.63 -17.57
N ALA A 176 5.27 -11.73 -17.91
CA ALA A 176 4.29 -11.93 -18.99
C ALA A 176 4.92 -11.84 -20.39
N ASN A 177 6.01 -11.07 -20.54
CA ASN A 177 6.82 -11.03 -21.76
C ASN A 177 7.88 -12.15 -21.80
N ARG A 178 7.95 -13.00 -20.77
CA ARG A 178 8.89 -14.11 -20.74
C ARG A 178 8.29 -15.26 -21.55
N PRO A 179 9.00 -15.80 -22.55
CA PRO A 179 8.54 -17.01 -23.21
C PRO A 179 8.40 -18.15 -22.19
N ASP A 180 7.34 -18.96 -22.32
CA ASP A 180 7.00 -20.04 -21.37
C ASP A 180 8.06 -21.15 -21.28
N GLY A 181 9.03 -21.18 -22.20
CA GLY A 181 10.13 -22.15 -22.25
C GLY A 181 11.49 -21.57 -21.83
N PRO A 182 12.44 -22.41 -21.40
CA PRO A 182 13.81 -21.98 -21.14
C PRO A 182 14.41 -21.37 -22.41
N PHE A 183 15.10 -20.22 -22.26
CA PHE A 183 15.87 -19.62 -23.34
C PHE A 183 16.86 -20.66 -23.88
N THR A 184 16.59 -21.17 -25.08
CA THR A 184 17.53 -22.06 -25.76
C THR A 184 18.57 -21.17 -26.42
N ALA A 185 19.84 -21.34 -26.01
CA ALA A 185 20.95 -20.66 -26.65
C ALA A 185 20.90 -20.99 -28.15
N THR A 186 20.68 -19.96 -28.95
CA THR A 186 20.68 -20.06 -30.40
C THR A 186 22.13 -20.03 -30.87
N TRP A 187 22.60 -21.12 -31.47
CA TRP A 187 23.95 -21.21 -32.03
C TRP A 187 23.91 -20.96 -33.54
N ALA A 188 24.96 -20.33 -34.05
CA ALA A 188 25.25 -20.16 -35.47
C ALA A 188 26.70 -20.56 -35.72
N LEU A 189 26.95 -21.34 -36.77
CA LEU A 189 28.27 -21.87 -37.10
C LEU A 189 28.93 -21.12 -38.26
N ARG A 190 28.14 -20.40 -39.06
CA ARG A 190 28.61 -19.63 -40.22
C ARG A 190 28.27 -18.15 -40.08
N PRO A 191 29.16 -17.24 -40.50
CA PRO A 191 28.83 -15.82 -40.61
C PRO A 191 27.58 -15.63 -41.48
N GLY A 192 26.65 -14.78 -41.05
CA GLY A 192 25.39 -14.48 -41.71
C GLY A 192 24.28 -15.52 -41.51
N GLU A 193 24.56 -16.66 -40.86
CA GLU A 193 23.57 -17.72 -40.62
C GLU A 193 22.48 -17.26 -39.65
N ARG A 194 22.86 -16.51 -38.61
CA ARG A 194 21.91 -15.85 -37.70
C ARG A 194 22.43 -14.49 -37.28
N VAL A 195 21.57 -13.49 -37.45
CA VAL A 195 21.82 -12.10 -37.05
C VAL A 195 20.72 -11.69 -36.08
N GLN A 196 21.11 -11.19 -34.90
CA GLN A 196 20.19 -10.65 -33.93
C GLN A 196 20.12 -9.14 -34.09
N ILE A 197 18.91 -8.60 -34.21
CA ILE A 197 18.64 -7.17 -34.24
C ILE A 197 18.06 -6.78 -32.90
N ASP A 198 18.66 -5.78 -32.26
CA ASP A 198 18.15 -5.16 -31.05
C ASP A 198 18.02 -3.65 -31.26
N THR A 199 16.97 -3.08 -30.69
CA THR A 199 16.72 -1.64 -30.67
C THR A 199 16.67 -1.19 -29.22
N THR A 200 17.64 -0.36 -28.83
CA THR A 200 17.77 0.13 -27.46
C THR A 200 17.73 1.66 -27.44
N PRO A 201 16.88 2.31 -26.61
CA PRO A 201 16.93 3.75 -26.43
C PRO A 201 18.23 4.14 -25.72
N LEU A 202 18.95 5.12 -26.26
CA LEU A 202 20.15 5.64 -25.62
C LEU A 202 19.79 6.60 -24.50
N ASP A 203 20.49 6.52 -23.38
CA ASP A 203 20.30 7.41 -22.22
C ASP A 203 21.06 8.74 -22.39
N VAL A 204 21.01 9.29 -23.60
CA VAL A 204 21.60 10.59 -23.95
C VAL A 204 20.54 11.46 -24.61
N MET A 205 20.64 12.78 -24.42
CA MET A 205 19.79 13.74 -25.13
C MET A 205 20.52 14.21 -26.39
N ALA A 206 19.85 14.13 -27.54
CA ALA A 206 20.36 14.60 -28.82
C ALA A 206 19.34 15.50 -29.52
N VAL A 207 19.82 16.39 -30.40
CA VAL A 207 18.95 17.09 -31.35
C VAL A 207 18.70 16.13 -32.50
N LEU A 208 17.44 15.74 -32.71
CA LEU A 208 17.02 14.83 -33.77
C LEU A 208 16.90 15.56 -35.10
N ASP A 209 16.71 14.82 -36.19
CA ASP A 209 16.66 15.35 -37.56
C ASP A 209 15.54 16.40 -37.79
N ASP A 210 14.53 16.42 -36.91
CA ASP A 210 13.43 17.40 -36.90
C ASP A 210 13.75 18.67 -36.08
N GLY A 211 14.96 18.77 -35.53
CA GLY A 211 15.42 19.86 -34.68
C GLY A 211 14.93 19.79 -33.23
N VAL A 212 14.23 18.72 -32.83
CA VAL A 212 13.71 18.55 -31.48
C VAL A 212 14.71 17.81 -30.60
N LEU A 213 14.86 18.26 -29.34
CA LEU A 213 15.61 17.52 -28.32
C LEU A 213 14.86 16.24 -27.93
N GLY A 214 15.50 15.09 -28.10
CA GLY A 214 14.94 13.79 -27.77
C GLY A 214 16.02 12.75 -27.46
N ARG A 215 15.58 11.57 -27.00
CA ARG A 215 16.44 10.41 -26.83
C ARG A 215 16.46 9.60 -28.13
N PRO A 216 17.62 9.37 -28.75
CA PRO A 216 17.70 8.54 -29.95
C PRO A 216 17.58 7.06 -29.59
N GLU A 217 17.10 6.26 -30.53
CA GLU A 217 17.14 4.80 -30.49
C GLU A 217 18.32 4.30 -31.34
N LEU A 218 19.08 3.35 -30.78
CA LEU A 218 20.17 2.66 -31.45
C LEU A 218 19.68 1.28 -31.86
N THR A 219 19.64 1.04 -33.16
CA THR A 219 19.38 -0.29 -33.72
C THR A 219 20.67 -0.89 -34.22
N ILE A 220 21.06 -2.04 -33.66
CA ILE A 220 22.27 -2.77 -34.05
C ILE A 220 21.88 -4.18 -34.48
N ALA A 221 22.49 -4.63 -35.57
CA ALA A 221 22.52 -6.03 -35.97
C ALA A 221 23.85 -6.67 -35.53
N VAL A 222 23.78 -7.80 -34.83
CA VAL A 222 24.94 -8.57 -34.35
C VAL A 222 24.93 -9.95 -34.99
N ASP A 223 26.02 -10.32 -35.67
CA ASP A 223 26.21 -11.69 -36.14
C ASP A 223 26.49 -12.62 -34.96
N VAL A 224 25.71 -13.71 -34.83
CA VAL A 224 25.80 -14.62 -33.68
C VAL A 224 27.06 -15.50 -33.76
N ALA A 225 27.55 -15.85 -34.96
CA ALA A 225 28.69 -16.74 -35.14
C ALA A 225 30.03 -16.03 -34.91
N THR A 226 30.17 -14.80 -35.40
CA THR A 226 31.42 -14.02 -35.34
C THR A 226 31.43 -12.94 -34.26
N ARG A 227 30.27 -12.61 -33.68
CA ARG A 227 30.09 -11.48 -32.74
C ARG A 227 30.49 -10.12 -33.31
N THR A 228 30.48 -9.98 -34.64
CA THR A 228 30.70 -8.68 -35.28
C THR A 228 29.41 -7.90 -35.40
N TYR A 229 29.52 -6.59 -35.19
CA TYR A 229 28.46 -5.63 -35.44
C TYR A 229 28.37 -5.34 -36.93
N ALA A 230 27.14 -5.34 -37.45
CA ALA A 230 26.82 -4.88 -38.80
C ALA A 230 26.50 -3.36 -38.77
N PRO A 231 25.96 -2.75 -39.84
CA PRO A 231 25.58 -1.34 -39.86
C PRO A 231 24.66 -0.98 -38.69
N GLN A 232 24.94 0.15 -38.05
CA GLN A 232 24.14 0.69 -36.96
C GLN A 232 23.22 1.78 -37.52
N TYR A 233 21.98 1.80 -37.04
CA TYR A 233 21.04 2.87 -37.36
C TYR A 233 20.72 3.65 -36.08
N TYR A 234 20.83 4.98 -36.19
CA TYR A 234 20.41 5.92 -35.17
C TYR A 234 19.18 6.65 -35.71
N GLY A 235 18.09 6.60 -34.96
CA GLY A 235 16.85 7.23 -35.37
C GLY A 235 16.11 7.86 -34.19
N PRO A 236 15.08 8.68 -34.48
CA PRO A 236 14.14 9.08 -33.46
C PRO A 236 13.46 7.83 -32.87
N ALA A 237 13.08 7.91 -31.60
CA ALA A 237 12.32 6.83 -31.00
C ALA A 237 11.05 6.55 -31.81
N GLY A 238 10.81 5.29 -32.18
CA GLY A 238 9.63 4.91 -32.94
C GLY A 238 8.33 5.36 -32.24
N PRO A 239 7.22 5.57 -32.98
CA PRO A 239 5.94 5.87 -32.35
C PRO A 239 5.59 4.71 -31.42
N ARG A 240 5.54 4.98 -30.12
CA ARG A 240 5.04 3.98 -29.17
C ARG A 240 3.62 3.62 -29.61
N PRO A 241 3.23 2.34 -29.60
CA PRO A 241 1.90 1.90 -30.06
C PRO A 241 0.71 2.53 -29.29
N TRP A 242 0.98 3.33 -28.25
CA TRP A 242 -0.01 4.01 -27.40
C TRP A 242 -0.20 5.50 -27.70
N THR A 243 0.51 6.09 -28.65
CA THR A 243 0.17 7.43 -29.16
C THR A 243 -0.73 7.32 -30.36
N GLN A 244 -2.02 7.02 -30.14
CA GLN A 244 -3.03 7.41 -31.11
C GLN A 244 -3.00 8.94 -31.23
N PRO A 245 -2.94 9.52 -32.44
CA PRO A 245 -3.23 10.93 -32.59
C PRO A 245 -4.69 11.14 -32.21
N CYS A 246 -4.95 11.98 -31.22
CA CYS A 246 -6.30 12.39 -30.83
C CYS A 246 -6.93 13.20 -31.99
N CYS A 247 -7.47 12.51 -32.99
CA CYS A 247 -8.35 13.11 -34.00
C CYS A 247 -9.80 12.92 -33.56
N TRP A 248 -10.18 13.55 -32.44
CA TRP A 248 -11.59 13.77 -32.09
C TRP A 248 -11.94 15.25 -32.33
N PRO A 249 -13.08 15.57 -32.97
CA PRO A 249 -13.51 16.95 -33.11
C PRO A 249 -13.89 17.48 -31.71
N GLY A 250 -13.02 18.32 -31.12
CA GLY A 250 -13.27 18.91 -29.80
C GLY A 250 -12.03 19.15 -28.91
N CYS A 251 -10.85 18.64 -29.27
CA CYS A 251 -9.65 18.87 -28.46
C CYS A 251 -9.11 20.31 -28.57
N TRP A 252 -9.27 21.08 -27.50
CA TRP A 252 -8.65 22.39 -27.26
C TRP A 252 -7.15 22.27 -26.91
N CYS A 253 -6.32 21.76 -27.83
CA CYS A 253 -4.87 21.85 -27.72
C CYS A 253 -4.31 22.67 -28.89
N ARG A 254 -4.33 24.00 -28.74
CA ARG A 254 -4.06 24.95 -29.83
C ARG A 254 -2.57 25.20 -30.13
N SER A 255 -1.64 24.44 -29.54
CA SER A 255 -0.19 24.71 -29.67
C SER A 255 0.63 23.65 -30.41
N ARG A 256 0.02 22.59 -30.97
CA ARG A 256 0.72 21.60 -31.81
C ARG A 256 0.04 21.29 -33.15
N CYS A 257 -0.55 22.30 -33.79
CA CYS A 257 -0.90 22.23 -35.21
C CYS A 257 0.07 23.11 -36.01
N VAL A 258 1.23 22.56 -36.38
CA VAL A 258 2.05 23.16 -37.44
C VAL A 258 1.32 22.90 -38.77
N ARG A 259 0.94 23.99 -39.43
CA ARG A 259 0.17 24.02 -40.67
C ARG A 259 1.11 23.66 -41.83
N ALA A 260 1.13 22.40 -42.26
CA ALA A 260 1.78 21.99 -43.51
C ALA A 260 0.86 22.34 -44.71
N GLY A 261 1.34 23.23 -45.57
CA GLY A 261 0.61 23.84 -46.67
C GLY A 261 0.24 22.86 -47.80
N ARG A 262 -0.95 23.07 -48.36
CA ARG A 262 -1.32 22.55 -49.68
C ARG A 262 -0.58 23.38 -50.74
N ARG A 263 0.33 22.77 -51.48
CA ARG A 263 0.63 23.22 -52.85
C ARG A 263 -0.33 22.47 -53.78
N ALA A 264 -1.18 23.24 -54.45
CA ALA A 264 -1.99 22.75 -55.55
C ALA A 264 -1.08 22.38 -56.71
N TRP A 265 -1.37 21.25 -57.35
CA TRP A 265 -0.96 20.98 -58.71
C TRP A 265 -1.85 21.78 -59.66
N SER A 266 -1.26 22.67 -60.44
CA SER A 266 -1.63 23.12 -61.79
C SER A 266 -0.48 23.98 -62.31
#